data_AF-A0A8X8XHI0-F1
#
_entry.id   AF-A0A8X8XHI0-F1
#
_cell.length_a   1.000
_cell.length_b   1.000
_cell.length_c   1.000
_cell.angle_alpha   90.00
_cell.angle_beta   90.00
_cell.angle_gamma   90.00
#
_symmetry.space_group_name_H-M   'P 1'
#
loop_
_entity.id
_entity.type
_entity.pdbx_description
1 polymer ?
#
loop_
_entity_poly.entity_id
_entity_poly.type
_entity_poly.pdbx_seq_one_letter_code
_entity_poly.pdbx_strand_id
1 'polypeptide(L)'
;MVGKKNLTTPQRNAVVQFLLRASVNGKPKRGMFKAAEEKFNISRTSIYRYWQAAKKQQEQGETINSVSGKITKGSRCKRVTLDLALLSSLHYTKRGSIRSLAVGLQCSKTTVGRWVDAGLIRAHTSAIRPDLTAPNKLLRLRFTLDALELDRVCNQIKFRNMRNWKDNACSGRTGKSSGEKGESDIVKRSRLRRRMGKREALSSSEAWRRRVVGGLAAEKLSHRLGEMMVDGK
;
A
#
# COMPACT_ATOMS: atom_id res chain seq x y z
N MET A 1 -8.03 20.88 22.59
CA MET A 1 -6.74 21.57 22.76
C MET A 1 -5.79 21.11 21.65
N VAL A 2 -5.47 21.98 20.69
CA VAL A 2 -4.45 21.66 19.66
C VAL A 2 -3.10 21.62 20.36
N GLY A 3 -2.44 20.46 20.38
CA GLY A 3 -1.11 20.34 20.98
C GLY A 3 -0.12 21.29 20.30
N LYS A 4 0.73 21.97 21.09
CA LYS A 4 1.79 22.83 20.54
C LYS A 4 2.69 22.01 19.62
N LYS A 5 2.94 22.52 18.41
CA LYS A 5 3.78 21.85 17.40
C LYS A 5 5.21 21.67 17.96
N ASN A 6 5.81 20.51 17.69
CA ASN A 6 7.20 20.26 18.07
C ASN A 6 8.14 21.20 17.27
N LEU A 7 9.11 21.82 17.94
CA LEU A 7 10.12 22.68 17.30
C LEU A 7 10.97 21.90 16.30
N THR A 8 11.36 22.57 15.22
CA THR A 8 12.29 22.01 14.22
C THR A 8 13.72 21.96 14.77
N THR A 9 14.57 21.10 14.21
CA THR A 9 16.00 21.00 14.58
C THR A 9 16.73 22.35 14.60
N PRO A 10 16.62 23.23 13.57
CA PRO A 10 17.31 24.51 13.60
C PRO A 10 16.82 25.43 14.72
N GLN A 11 15.52 25.41 15.05
CA GLN A 11 14.97 26.19 16.15
C GLN A 11 15.54 25.74 17.51
N ARG A 12 15.71 24.43 17.71
CA ARG A 12 16.34 23.89 18.93
C ARG A 12 17.81 24.30 19.04
N ASN A 13 18.53 24.23 17.93
CA ASN A 13 19.92 24.68 17.87
C ASN A 13 20.03 26.18 18.19
N ALA A 14 19.11 27.02 17.71
CA ALA A 14 19.10 28.45 18.03
C ALA A 14 18.90 28.71 19.54
N VAL A 15 18.06 27.92 20.21
CA VAL A 15 17.88 27.99 21.68
C VAL A 15 19.16 27.62 22.42
N VAL A 16 19.82 26.53 22.02
CA VAL A 16 21.07 26.09 22.65
C VAL A 16 22.19 27.10 22.42
N GLN A 17 22.32 27.63 21.21
CA GLN A 17 23.30 28.67 20.88
C GLN A 17 23.08 29.95 21.70
N PHE A 18 21.81 30.34 21.92
CA PHE A 18 21.48 31.47 22.80
C PHE A 18 21.94 31.25 24.24
N LEU A 19 21.72 30.04 24.79
CA LEU A 19 22.18 29.70 26.14
C LEU A 19 23.70 29.57 26.25
N LEU A 20 24.36 29.04 25.22
CA LEU A 20 25.82 28.90 25.16
C LEU A 20 26.51 30.26 25.22
N ARG A 21 26.02 31.26 24.46
CA ARG A 21 26.54 32.64 24.50
C ARG A 21 26.46 33.28 25.87
N ALA A 22 25.44 32.92 26.65
CA ALA A 22 25.22 33.44 28.00
C ALA A 22 25.82 32.54 29.10
N SER A 23 26.52 31.46 28.74
CA SER A 23 27.09 30.51 29.68
C SER A 23 28.48 30.94 30.14
N VAL A 24 28.77 30.73 31.42
CA VAL A 24 30.09 30.92 32.01
C VAL A 24 30.42 29.63 32.75
N ASN A 25 31.62 29.09 32.54
CA ASN A 25 32.06 27.81 33.12
C ASN A 25 31.11 26.63 32.80
N GLY A 26 30.56 26.60 31.58
CA GLY A 26 29.67 25.51 31.13
C GLY A 26 28.28 25.51 31.76
N LYS A 27 27.88 26.59 32.46
CA LYS A 27 26.54 26.76 33.05
C LYS A 27 25.90 28.07 32.58
N PRO A 28 24.63 28.06 32.12
CA PRO A 28 23.93 29.30 31.78
C PRO A 28 23.73 30.16 33.04
N LYS A 29 23.90 31.47 32.91
CA LYS A 29 23.65 32.41 34.02
C LYS A 29 22.21 32.30 34.56
N ARG A 30 22.03 32.64 35.84
CA ARG A 30 20.71 32.64 36.49
C ARG A 30 19.74 33.52 35.70
N GLY A 31 18.51 33.04 35.49
CA GLY A 31 17.47 33.76 34.75
C GLY A 31 17.52 33.58 33.22
N MET A 32 18.60 33.04 32.63
CA MET A 32 18.71 32.88 31.18
C MET A 32 17.67 31.92 30.59
N PHE A 33 17.26 30.90 31.35
CA PHE A 33 16.17 30.03 30.93
C PHE A 33 14.83 30.77 30.79
N LYS A 34 14.58 31.78 31.64
CA LYS A 34 13.39 32.62 31.56
C LYS A 34 13.47 33.58 30.37
N ALA A 35 14.64 34.18 30.15
CA ALA A 35 14.88 35.01 28.96
C ALA A 35 14.74 34.22 27.64
N ALA A 36 15.18 32.95 27.62
CA ALA A 36 14.99 32.07 26.48
C ALA A 36 13.52 31.66 26.29
N GLU A 37 12.78 31.45 27.38
CA GLU A 37 11.35 31.17 27.36
C GLU A 37 10.57 32.34 26.75
N GLU A 38 10.85 33.57 27.17
CA GLU A 38 10.24 34.78 26.62
C GLU A 38 10.61 34.98 25.14
N LYS A 39 11.89 34.78 24.78
CA LYS A 39 12.37 34.99 23.41
C LYS A 39 11.83 33.99 22.39
N PHE A 40 11.78 32.71 22.74
CA PHE A 40 11.40 31.64 21.82
C PHE A 40 9.95 31.15 22.02
N ASN A 41 9.26 31.61 23.07
CA ASN A 41 7.92 31.20 23.46
C ASN A 41 7.81 29.66 23.67
N ILE A 42 8.82 29.08 24.31
CA ILE A 42 8.95 27.64 24.56
C ILE A 42 8.88 27.41 26.07
N SER A 43 8.24 26.32 26.50
CA SER A 43 8.23 25.96 27.92
C SER A 43 9.65 25.81 28.46
N ARG A 44 9.90 26.37 29.64
CA ARG A 44 11.17 26.22 30.37
C ARG A 44 11.65 24.77 30.47
N THR A 45 10.72 23.82 30.63
CA THR A 45 11.01 22.37 30.66
C THR A 45 11.63 21.85 29.37
N SER A 46 11.17 22.31 28.21
CA SER A 46 11.70 21.90 26.90
C SER A 46 13.09 22.51 26.68
N ILE A 47 13.27 23.78 27.03
CA ILE A 47 14.56 24.47 26.97
C ILE A 47 15.60 23.74 27.83
N TYR A 48 15.24 23.37 29.05
CA TYR A 48 16.11 22.60 29.94
C TYR A 48 16.50 21.24 29.34
N ARG A 49 15.54 20.53 28.72
CA ARG A 49 15.82 19.26 28.03
C ARG A 49 16.81 19.43 26.87
N TYR A 50 16.67 20.50 26.07
CA TYR A 50 17.61 20.80 24.99
C TYR A 50 19.01 21.10 25.52
N TRP A 51 19.11 21.85 26.61
CA TRP A 51 20.38 22.13 27.27
C TRP A 51 21.06 20.85 27.79
N GLN A 52 20.33 20.00 28.50
CA GLN A 52 20.87 18.72 29.01
C GLN A 52 21.33 17.80 27.88
N ALA A 53 20.60 17.76 26.77
CA ALA A 53 21.01 16.97 25.62
C ALA A 53 22.26 17.54 24.93
N ALA A 54 22.37 18.86 24.79
CA ALA A 54 23.57 19.51 24.27
C ALA A 54 24.79 19.21 25.15
N LYS A 55 24.62 19.22 26.49
CA LYS A 55 25.68 18.86 27.43
C LYS A 55 26.16 17.41 27.25
N LYS A 56 25.22 16.47 27.08
CA LYS A 56 25.55 15.05 26.80
C LYS A 56 26.33 14.89 25.49
N GLN A 57 25.94 15.60 24.43
CA GLN A 57 26.66 15.57 23.15
C GLN A 57 28.08 16.13 23.29
N GLN A 58 28.23 17.22 24.05
CA GLN A 58 29.54 17.80 24.34
C GLN A 58 30.43 16.84 25.14
N GLU A 59 29.89 16.13 26.13
CA GLU A 59 30.61 15.08 26.88
C GLU A 59 31.04 13.90 25.98
N GLN A 60 30.25 13.59 24.95
CA GLN A 60 30.56 12.55 23.97
C GLN A 60 31.51 12.99 22.85
N GLY A 61 31.90 14.28 22.82
CA GLY A 61 32.72 14.85 21.74
C GLY A 61 31.99 14.98 20.40
N GLU A 62 30.67 14.84 20.38
CA GLU A 62 29.86 15.01 19.17
C GLU A 62 29.55 16.50 18.92
N THR A 63 29.38 16.86 17.65
CA THR A 63 28.89 18.20 17.29
C THR A 63 27.54 18.47 17.95
N ILE A 64 27.36 19.65 18.56
CA ILE A 64 26.15 20.08 19.27
C ILE A 64 24.99 20.28 18.29
N ASN A 65 24.40 19.19 17.84
CA ASN A 65 23.19 19.12 17.02
C ASN A 65 22.05 18.68 17.93
N SER A 66 21.49 19.64 18.66
CA SER A 66 20.55 19.40 19.76
C SER A 66 19.37 18.53 19.34
N VAL A 67 19.40 17.28 19.81
CA VAL A 67 18.31 16.30 19.83
C VAL A 67 17.62 16.13 18.48
N SER A 68 18.04 15.11 17.72
CA SER A 68 17.11 14.47 16.79
C SER A 68 15.85 14.16 17.60
N GLY A 69 14.73 14.79 17.26
CA GLY A 69 13.44 14.55 17.87
C GLY A 69 12.93 13.20 17.43
N LYS A 70 13.68 12.14 17.72
CA LYS A 70 13.23 10.77 17.63
C LYS A 70 12.19 10.62 18.75
N ILE A 71 11.00 11.18 18.51
CA ILE A 71 9.83 10.34 18.55
C ILE A 71 10.16 9.26 17.50
N THR A 72 10.95 8.25 17.90
CA THR A 72 10.75 6.92 17.34
C THR A 72 9.24 6.78 17.43
N LYS A 73 8.56 6.68 16.29
CA LYS A 73 7.10 6.49 16.20
C LYS A 73 6.79 5.17 16.92
N GLY A 74 6.86 5.24 18.24
CA GLY A 74 7.27 4.19 19.14
C GLY A 74 6.03 3.57 19.71
N SER A 75 5.23 3.07 18.80
CA SER A 75 4.07 2.24 19.07
C SER A 75 3.50 1.75 17.74
N ARG A 76 4.37 1.35 16.80
CA ARG A 76 3.87 0.40 15.81
C ARG A 76 3.71 -0.92 16.54
N CYS A 77 2.49 -1.48 16.53
CA CYS A 77 2.26 -2.82 17.05
C CYS A 77 3.34 -3.76 16.50
N LYS A 78 3.87 -4.65 17.35
CA LYS A 78 4.86 -5.65 16.94
C LYS A 78 4.32 -6.37 15.69
N ARG A 79 5.13 -6.39 14.63
CA ARG A 79 4.72 -7.10 13.41
C ARG A 79 4.68 -8.58 13.74
N VAL A 80 3.57 -9.24 13.42
CA VAL A 80 3.48 -10.69 13.53
C VAL A 80 4.50 -11.28 12.57
N THR A 81 5.46 -12.00 13.11
CA THR A 81 6.51 -12.70 12.38
C THR A 81 5.94 -13.98 11.79
N LEU A 82 6.42 -14.35 10.61
CA LEU A 82 6.07 -15.63 9.99
C LEU A 82 6.86 -16.75 10.69
N ASP A 83 6.16 -17.71 11.26
CA ASP A 83 6.77 -18.94 11.77
C ASP A 83 6.98 -19.93 10.61
N LEU A 84 8.24 -20.06 10.18
CA LEU A 84 8.64 -20.94 9.09
C LEU A 84 8.55 -22.43 9.47
N ALA A 85 8.79 -22.77 10.74
CA ALA A 85 8.71 -24.15 11.21
C ALA A 85 7.26 -24.64 11.16
N LEU A 86 6.33 -23.82 11.64
CA LEU A 86 4.90 -24.10 11.54
C LEU A 86 4.44 -24.14 10.07
N LEU A 87 4.89 -23.21 9.23
CA LEU A 87 4.55 -23.22 7.81
C LEU A 87 5.00 -24.51 7.11
N SER A 88 6.18 -25.00 7.45
CA SER A 88 6.76 -26.23 6.88
C SER A 88 6.14 -27.52 7.43
N SER A 89 5.52 -27.49 8.61
CA SER A 89 4.81 -28.67 9.16
C SER A 89 3.40 -28.84 8.59
N LEU A 90 2.78 -27.77 8.06
CA LEU A 90 1.43 -27.83 7.51
C LEU A 90 1.33 -28.77 6.29
N HIS A 91 0.27 -29.57 6.20
CA HIS A 91 0.00 -30.38 5.01
C HIS A 91 -0.22 -29.51 3.74
N TYR A 92 0.09 -30.05 2.55
CA TYR A 92 0.05 -29.29 1.28
C TYR A 92 -1.31 -28.63 1.01
N THR A 93 -2.41 -29.30 1.37
CA THR A 93 -3.78 -28.80 1.19
C THR A 93 -4.02 -27.49 1.93
N LYS A 94 -3.34 -27.26 3.06
CA LYS A 94 -3.47 -26.03 3.85
C LYS A 94 -2.62 -24.88 3.30
N ARG A 95 -1.58 -25.15 2.50
CA ARG A 95 -0.67 -24.12 1.94
C ARG A 95 -1.18 -23.42 0.67
N GLY A 96 -2.23 -23.95 0.03
CA GLY A 96 -2.67 -23.46 -1.30
C GLY A 96 -3.47 -22.14 -1.28
N SER A 97 -4.36 -21.94 -0.32
CA SER A 97 -5.20 -20.74 -0.25
C SER A 97 -4.82 -19.86 0.94
N ILE A 98 -4.88 -18.54 0.78
CA ILE A 98 -4.67 -17.59 1.88
C ILE A 98 -5.59 -17.90 3.07
N ARG A 99 -6.82 -18.37 2.82
CA ARG A 99 -7.77 -18.74 3.89
C ARG A 99 -7.37 -20.04 4.60
N SER A 100 -7.01 -21.08 3.85
CA SER A 100 -6.60 -22.35 4.44
C SER A 100 -5.29 -22.21 5.22
N LEU A 101 -4.39 -21.37 4.71
CA LEU A 101 -3.11 -21.09 5.31
C LEU A 101 -3.27 -20.28 6.60
N ALA A 102 -4.19 -19.31 6.61
CA ALA A 102 -4.54 -18.55 7.81
C ALA A 102 -5.06 -19.47 8.93
N VAL A 103 -5.91 -20.44 8.60
CA VAL A 103 -6.40 -21.44 9.57
C VAL A 103 -5.26 -22.34 10.05
N GLY A 104 -4.37 -22.79 9.16
CA GLY A 104 -3.22 -23.62 9.52
C GLY A 104 -2.22 -22.91 10.43
N LEU A 105 -1.95 -21.63 10.16
CA LEU A 105 -1.03 -20.79 10.93
C LEU A 105 -1.71 -20.08 12.13
N GLN A 106 -3.00 -20.33 12.37
CA GLN A 106 -3.81 -19.70 13.42
C GLN A 106 -3.70 -18.16 13.43
N CYS A 107 -3.68 -17.55 12.25
CA CYS A 107 -3.52 -16.11 12.07
C CYS A 107 -4.65 -15.52 11.22
N SER A 108 -4.76 -14.18 11.19
CA SER A 108 -5.79 -13.55 10.37
C SER A 108 -5.46 -13.62 8.87
N LYS A 109 -6.48 -13.81 8.03
CA LYS A 109 -6.36 -13.77 6.56
C LYS A 109 -5.63 -12.53 6.05
N THR A 110 -5.84 -11.39 6.71
CA THR A 110 -5.20 -10.11 6.35
C THR A 110 -3.70 -10.13 6.61
N THR A 111 -3.25 -10.82 7.67
CA THR A 111 -1.81 -10.97 7.98
C THR A 111 -1.13 -11.83 6.93
N VAL A 112 -1.72 -12.97 6.56
CA VAL A 112 -1.20 -13.83 5.49
C VAL A 112 -1.15 -13.09 4.16
N GLY A 113 -2.20 -12.34 3.81
CA GLY A 113 -2.20 -11.52 2.60
C GLY A 113 -1.07 -10.49 2.57
N ARG A 114 -0.80 -9.82 3.70
CA ARG A 114 0.35 -8.90 3.82
C ARG A 114 1.70 -9.60 3.66
N TRP A 115 1.84 -10.84 4.11
CA TRP A 115 3.06 -11.62 3.92
C TRP A 115 3.26 -12.01 2.45
N VAL A 116 2.19 -12.35 1.73
CA VAL A 116 2.23 -12.59 0.29
C VAL A 116 2.59 -11.32 -0.47
N ASP A 117 1.95 -10.19 -0.15
CA ASP A 117 2.26 -8.88 -0.77
C ASP A 117 3.70 -8.42 -0.50
N ALA A 118 4.23 -8.76 0.68
CA ALA A 118 5.61 -8.47 1.06
C ALA A 118 6.63 -9.47 0.47
N GLY A 119 6.19 -10.51 -0.23
CA GLY A 119 7.05 -11.54 -0.81
C GLY A 119 7.63 -12.54 0.17
N LEU A 120 7.15 -12.59 1.42
CA LEU A 120 7.60 -13.55 2.44
C LEU A 120 7.06 -14.96 2.17
N ILE A 121 5.90 -15.06 1.53
CA ILE A 121 5.28 -16.32 1.11
C ILE A 121 5.00 -16.24 -0.37
N ARG A 122 5.53 -17.19 -1.14
CA ARG A 122 5.27 -17.28 -2.57
C ARG A 122 3.98 -18.04 -2.82
N ALA A 123 3.14 -17.50 -3.71
CA ALA A 123 1.98 -18.25 -4.22
C ALA A 123 2.46 -19.39 -5.14
N HIS A 124 1.92 -20.59 -4.95
CA HIS A 124 2.15 -21.72 -5.85
C HIS A 124 1.04 -21.79 -6.89
N THR A 125 1.42 -21.89 -8.16
CA THR A 125 0.52 -22.25 -9.25
C THR A 125 0.39 -23.77 -9.33
N SER A 126 -0.78 -24.25 -9.74
CA SER A 126 -0.94 -25.67 -10.06
C SER A 126 -0.53 -25.93 -11.50
N ALA A 127 0.01 -27.13 -11.77
CA ALA A 127 0.37 -27.54 -13.13
C ALA A 127 -0.85 -27.53 -14.08
N ILE A 128 -2.04 -27.84 -13.56
CA ILE A 128 -3.31 -27.85 -14.32
C ILE A 128 -3.74 -26.43 -14.71
N ARG A 129 -3.37 -25.41 -13.92
CA ARG A 129 -3.75 -24.00 -14.12
C ARG A 129 -2.53 -23.10 -13.94
N PRO A 130 -1.59 -23.11 -14.91
CA PRO A 130 -0.40 -22.26 -14.82
C PRO A 130 -0.78 -20.79 -14.93
N ASP A 131 0.06 -19.91 -14.38
CA ASP A 131 -0.12 -18.47 -14.50
C ASP A 131 0.00 -18.01 -15.96
N LEU A 132 -0.80 -16.99 -16.32
CA LEU A 132 -0.70 -16.35 -17.62
C LEU A 132 0.57 -15.49 -17.68
N THR A 133 1.64 -16.07 -18.23
CA THR A 133 2.84 -15.34 -18.62
C THR A 133 2.52 -14.31 -19.72
N ALA A 134 3.37 -13.30 -19.89
CA ALA A 134 3.23 -12.32 -20.96
C ALA A 134 3.07 -12.94 -22.38
N PRO A 135 3.88 -13.94 -22.79
CA PRO A 135 3.67 -14.59 -24.08
C PRO A 135 2.34 -15.36 -24.15
N ASN A 136 1.91 -16.02 -23.06
CA ASN A 136 0.62 -16.71 -23.01
C ASN A 136 -0.56 -15.74 -23.17
N LYS A 137 -0.45 -14.52 -22.62
CA LYS A 137 -1.43 -13.46 -22.82
C LYS A 137 -1.51 -13.04 -24.29
N LEU A 138 -0.36 -12.86 -24.95
CA LEU A 138 -0.31 -12.48 -26.36
C LEU A 138 -0.90 -13.58 -27.26
N LEU A 139 -0.56 -14.84 -27.02
CA LEU A 139 -1.14 -15.97 -27.77
C LEU A 139 -2.65 -16.03 -27.60
N ARG A 140 -3.16 -15.85 -26.38
CA ARG A 140 -4.60 -15.77 -26.13
C ARG A 140 -5.26 -14.59 -26.82
N LEU A 141 -4.63 -13.41 -26.81
CA LEU A 141 -5.14 -12.23 -27.51
C LEU A 141 -5.19 -12.45 -29.02
N ARG A 142 -4.12 -13.00 -29.61
CA ARG A 142 -4.08 -13.35 -31.04
C ARG A 142 -5.19 -14.34 -31.39
N PHE A 143 -5.32 -15.40 -30.60
CA PHE A 143 -6.40 -16.38 -30.77
C PHE A 143 -7.79 -15.72 -30.68
N THR A 144 -8.01 -14.82 -29.72
CA THR A 144 -9.29 -14.12 -29.63
C THR A 144 -9.54 -13.22 -30.84
N LEU A 145 -8.54 -12.47 -31.32
CA LEU A 145 -8.69 -11.57 -32.46
C LEU A 145 -8.93 -12.33 -33.76
N ASP A 146 -8.24 -13.44 -33.97
CA ASP A 146 -8.43 -14.32 -35.14
C ASP A 146 -9.80 -15.00 -35.14
N ALA A 147 -10.34 -15.26 -33.95
CA ALA A 147 -11.68 -15.79 -33.80
C ALA A 147 -12.80 -14.73 -34.00
N LEU A 148 -12.48 -13.42 -34.05
CA LEU A 148 -13.47 -12.36 -34.30
C LEU A 148 -13.62 -12.13 -35.81
N GLU A 149 -14.86 -12.12 -36.27
CA GLU A 149 -15.24 -11.74 -37.63
C GLU A 149 -16.19 -10.54 -37.60
N LEU A 150 -16.03 -9.65 -38.56
CA LEU A 150 -17.02 -8.61 -38.83
C LEU A 150 -18.13 -9.23 -39.68
N ASP A 151 -19.33 -9.28 -39.11
CA ASP A 151 -20.51 -9.54 -39.90
C ASP A 151 -20.81 -8.30 -40.74
N ARG A 152 -20.47 -8.38 -42.03
CA ARG A 152 -20.64 -7.31 -43.01
C ARG A 152 -22.11 -6.96 -43.26
N VAL A 153 -23.05 -7.83 -42.88
CA VAL A 153 -24.49 -7.61 -43.08
C VAL A 153 -25.08 -6.73 -41.99
N CYS A 154 -24.67 -6.94 -40.73
CA CYS A 154 -25.20 -6.18 -39.59
C CYS A 154 -24.19 -5.24 -38.92
N ASN A 155 -22.97 -5.10 -39.46
CA ASN A 155 -21.87 -4.33 -38.87
C ASN A 155 -21.60 -4.69 -37.39
N GLN A 156 -21.79 -5.96 -37.03
CA GLN A 156 -21.51 -6.47 -35.69
C GLN A 156 -20.28 -7.38 -35.70
N ILE A 157 -19.47 -7.29 -34.65
CA ILE A 157 -18.38 -8.23 -34.43
C ILE A 157 -18.97 -9.52 -33.84
N LYS A 158 -18.79 -10.63 -34.54
CA LYS A 158 -19.20 -11.99 -34.14
C LYS A 158 -17.97 -12.89 -34.00
N PHE A 159 -18.12 -14.05 -33.37
CA PHE A 159 -17.05 -15.05 -33.32
C PHE A 159 -17.26 -16.09 -34.44
N ARG A 160 -16.23 -16.35 -35.25
CA ARG A 160 -16.25 -17.20 -36.47
C ARG A 160 -16.94 -18.55 -36.30
N ASN A 161 -16.75 -19.19 -35.14
CA ASN A 161 -17.22 -20.56 -34.88
C ASN A 161 -18.05 -20.71 -33.60
N MET A 162 -18.46 -19.59 -32.98
CA MET A 162 -19.37 -19.65 -31.84
C MET A 162 -20.79 -19.43 -32.36
N ARG A 163 -21.60 -20.50 -32.36
CA ARG A 163 -23.06 -20.37 -32.49
C ARG A 163 -23.51 -19.34 -31.47
N ASN A 164 -23.89 -18.16 -31.94
CA ASN A 164 -24.42 -17.14 -31.06
C ASN A 164 -25.72 -17.71 -30.52
N TRP A 165 -25.79 -17.96 -29.22
CA TRP A 165 -26.96 -18.62 -28.60
C TRP A 165 -28.27 -17.85 -28.86
N LYS A 166 -28.16 -16.58 -29.27
CA LYS A 166 -29.27 -15.72 -29.68
C LYS A 166 -29.82 -15.99 -31.08
N ASP A 167 -29.07 -16.66 -31.96
CA ASP A 167 -29.49 -16.88 -33.35
C ASP A 167 -30.63 -17.92 -33.46
N ASN A 168 -30.87 -18.72 -32.40
CA ASN A 168 -32.02 -19.62 -32.29
C ASN A 168 -33.29 -18.97 -31.69
N ALA A 169 -33.25 -17.69 -31.30
CA ALA A 169 -34.42 -17.02 -30.73
C ALA A 169 -35.39 -16.45 -31.78
N CYS A 170 -34.97 -16.35 -33.04
CA CYS A 170 -35.75 -15.69 -34.10
C CYS A 170 -36.45 -16.62 -35.11
N SER A 171 -36.29 -17.95 -35.02
CA SER A 171 -36.83 -18.87 -36.04
C SER A 171 -37.86 -19.89 -35.55
N GLY A 172 -38.41 -19.81 -34.33
CA GLY A 172 -39.47 -20.75 -33.95
C GLY A 172 -40.14 -20.53 -32.60
N ARG A 173 -41.27 -19.82 -32.61
CA ARG A 173 -42.53 -20.24 -31.94
C ARG A 173 -43.63 -19.20 -32.13
N THR A 174 -44.48 -19.42 -33.13
CA THR A 174 -45.90 -19.07 -33.03
C THR A 174 -46.55 -20.10 -32.11
N GLY A 175 -47.04 -19.66 -30.95
CA GLY A 175 -47.68 -20.55 -29.97
C GLY A 175 -48.06 -19.82 -28.69
N LYS A 176 -49.37 -19.64 -28.49
CA LYS A 176 -50.03 -18.88 -27.43
C LYS A 176 -49.73 -19.37 -26.00
N SER A 177 -49.64 -18.38 -25.11
CA SER A 177 -50.16 -18.28 -23.73
C SER A 177 -49.96 -19.43 -22.71
N SER A 178 -49.37 -19.11 -21.56
CA SER A 178 -50.07 -18.97 -20.27
C SER A 178 -49.09 -18.47 -19.20
N GLY A 179 -49.61 -17.79 -18.19
CA GLY A 179 -48.88 -16.83 -17.37
C GLY A 179 -47.91 -17.42 -16.35
N GLU A 180 -46.93 -16.59 -16.00
CA GLU A 180 -46.55 -16.28 -14.62
C GLU A 180 -45.71 -14.99 -14.66
N LYS A 181 -46.24 -13.88 -14.14
CA LYS A 181 -45.49 -12.63 -13.99
C LYS A 181 -44.54 -12.77 -12.79
N GLY A 182 -43.50 -13.59 -12.93
CA GLY A 182 -42.37 -13.63 -12.02
C GLY A 182 -41.35 -12.55 -12.41
N GLU A 183 -41.11 -11.59 -11.51
CA GLU A 183 -40.04 -10.59 -11.70
C GLU A 183 -38.70 -11.32 -11.87
N SER A 184 -38.03 -11.14 -13.02
CA SER A 184 -36.79 -11.87 -13.32
C SER A 184 -35.68 -11.51 -12.33
N ASP A 185 -34.80 -12.47 -12.03
CA ASP A 185 -33.73 -12.29 -11.04
C ASP A 185 -32.74 -11.18 -11.42
N ILE A 186 -32.68 -10.81 -12.70
CA ILE A 186 -31.96 -9.65 -13.24
C ILE A 186 -32.59 -8.34 -12.74
N VAL A 187 -33.92 -8.26 -12.74
CA VAL A 187 -34.67 -7.11 -12.22
C VAL A 187 -34.54 -7.05 -10.69
N LYS A 188 -34.60 -8.19 -9.98
CA LYS A 188 -34.30 -8.24 -8.54
C LYS A 188 -32.88 -7.75 -8.19
N ARG A 189 -31.85 -8.16 -8.96
CA ARG A 189 -30.45 -7.70 -8.78
C ARG A 189 -30.25 -6.21 -9.05
N SER A 190 -30.95 -5.66 -10.05
CA SER A 190 -30.87 -4.24 -10.38
C SER A 190 -31.58 -3.37 -9.33
N ARG A 191 -32.71 -3.83 -8.77
CA ARG A 191 -33.34 -3.21 -7.59
C ARG A 191 -32.42 -3.22 -6.37
N LEU A 192 -31.74 -4.34 -6.10
CA LEU A 192 -30.76 -4.45 -5.02
C LEU A 192 -29.58 -3.47 -5.21
N ARG A 193 -29.11 -3.29 -6.46
CA ARG A 193 -28.08 -2.27 -6.79
C ARG A 193 -28.56 -0.84 -6.62
N ARG A 194 -29.82 -0.52 -6.94
CA ARG A 194 -30.40 0.82 -6.73
C ARG A 194 -30.64 1.12 -5.24
N ARG A 195 -31.03 0.11 -4.45
CA ARG A 195 -31.24 0.23 -2.99
C ARG A 195 -29.92 0.38 -2.22
N MET A 196 -28.81 -0.12 -2.77
CA MET A 196 -27.45 0.01 -2.22
C MET A 196 -26.71 1.26 -2.75
N GLY A 197 -27.44 2.38 -2.93
CA GLY A 197 -26.87 3.65 -3.36
C GLY A 197 -25.65 4.06 -2.50
N LYS A 198 -24.55 4.34 -3.19
CA LYS A 198 -23.31 4.97 -2.69
C LYS A 198 -22.64 4.30 -1.48
N ARG A 199 -21.92 3.22 -1.74
CA ARG A 199 -20.55 3.11 -1.23
C ARG A 199 -19.64 3.19 -2.44
N GLU A 200 -19.00 4.33 -2.62
CA GLU A 200 -17.92 4.52 -3.58
C GLU A 200 -16.81 3.49 -3.29
N ALA A 201 -16.91 2.33 -3.93
CA ALA A 201 -15.80 1.43 -4.07
C ALA A 201 -14.92 2.03 -5.17
N LEU A 202 -13.94 2.84 -4.76
CA LEU A 202 -12.76 3.10 -5.56
C LEU A 202 -12.32 1.76 -6.16
N SER A 203 -12.51 1.66 -7.47
CA SER A 203 -12.31 0.45 -8.25
C SER A 203 -10.91 -0.07 -7.96
N SER A 204 -10.80 -1.36 -7.66
CA SER A 204 -9.53 -2.05 -7.42
C SER A 204 -8.49 -1.80 -8.54
N SER A 205 -8.93 -1.36 -9.72
CA SER A 205 -8.11 -0.91 -10.84
C SER A 205 -7.46 0.48 -10.68
N GLU A 206 -8.08 1.45 -10.00
CA GLU A 206 -7.52 2.80 -9.78
C GLU A 206 -6.45 2.82 -8.69
N ALA A 207 -6.63 1.99 -7.65
CA ALA A 207 -5.61 1.73 -6.63
C ALA A 207 -4.38 1.01 -7.22
N TRP A 208 -4.59 0.18 -8.25
CA TRP A 208 -3.51 -0.47 -9.01
C TRP A 208 -2.77 0.52 -9.92
N ARG A 209 -3.49 1.39 -10.64
CA ARG A 209 -2.90 2.42 -11.50
C ARG A 209 -2.02 3.41 -10.71
N ARG A 210 -2.41 3.83 -9.51
CA ARG A 210 -1.57 4.66 -8.64
C ARG A 210 -0.29 3.96 -8.14
N ARG A 211 -0.30 2.63 -8.03
CA ARG A 211 0.88 1.83 -7.61
C ARG A 211 1.87 1.59 -8.76
N VAL A 212 1.37 1.35 -9.97
CA VAL A 212 2.23 1.13 -11.15
C VAL A 212 2.97 2.41 -11.56
N VAL A 213 2.31 3.58 -11.50
CA VAL A 213 2.97 4.87 -11.78
C VAL A 213 4.02 5.22 -10.72
N GLY A 214 3.79 4.87 -9.45
CA GLY A 214 4.80 5.02 -8.39
C GLY A 214 5.98 4.05 -8.48
N GLY A 215 5.75 2.84 -9.01
CA GLY A 215 6.81 1.84 -9.25
C GLY A 215 7.75 2.21 -10.39
N LEU A 216 7.21 2.74 -11.51
CA LEU A 216 8.00 3.21 -12.64
C LEU A 216 8.91 4.41 -12.31
N ALA A 217 8.54 5.22 -11.31
CA ALA A 217 9.39 6.32 -10.81
C ALA A 217 10.55 5.81 -9.94
N ALA A 218 10.36 4.71 -9.21
CA ALA A 218 11.42 4.08 -8.41
C ALA A 218 12.41 3.28 -9.29
N GLU A 219 11.91 2.65 -10.36
CA GLU A 219 12.73 1.90 -11.31
C GLU A 219 13.61 2.81 -12.16
N LYS A 220 13.11 3.99 -12.56
CA LYS A 220 13.91 5.03 -13.23
C LYS A 220 15.01 5.63 -12.35
N LEU A 221 14.83 5.67 -11.02
CA LEU A 221 15.88 6.10 -10.08
C LEU A 221 16.96 5.02 -9.88
N SER A 222 16.59 3.73 -9.97
CA SER A 222 17.55 2.63 -9.87
C SER A 222 18.43 2.50 -11.10
N HIS A 223 17.90 2.75 -12.30
CA HIS A 223 18.70 2.78 -13.53
C HIS A 223 19.68 3.95 -13.55
N ARG A 224 19.27 5.13 -13.06
CA ARG A 224 20.12 6.33 -12.99
C ARG A 224 21.22 6.23 -11.93
N LEU A 225 21.03 5.44 -10.87
CA LEU A 225 22.07 5.13 -9.89
C LEU A 225 23.03 4.03 -10.38
N GLY A 226 22.59 3.16 -11.29
CA GLY A 226 23.45 2.17 -11.94
C GLY A 226 24.43 2.78 -12.95
N GLU A 227 24.01 3.81 -13.68
CA GLU A 227 24.88 4.51 -14.66
C GLU A 227 25.94 5.41 -13.98
N MET A 228 25.66 5.99 -12.81
CA MET A 228 26.66 6.80 -12.08
C MET A 228 27.76 5.98 -11.37
N MET A 229 27.70 4.65 -11.44
CA MET A 229 28.65 3.76 -10.75
C MET A 229 29.67 3.10 -11.69
N VAL A 230 29.60 3.36 -13.00
CA VAL A 230 30.47 2.73 -14.01
C VAL A 230 31.60 3.67 -14.49
N ASP A 231 31.49 4.98 -14.32
CA ASP A 231 32.51 5.95 -14.74
C ASP A 231 33.49 6.34 -13.62
N GLY A 232 34.04 5.33 -12.95
CA GLY A 232 35.01 5.49 -11.86
C GLY A 232 36.18 4.52 -11.96
N LYS A 233 36.91 4.57 -13.08
CA LYS A 233 38.25 3.99 -13.19
C LYS A 233 39.11 4.78 -14.15
#